data_AF-A0A229GVY7-F1
#
_entry.id   AF-A0A229GVY7-F1
#
_cell.length_a   1.000
_cell.length_b   1.000
_cell.length_c   1.000
_cell.angle_alpha   90.00
_cell.angle_beta   90.00
_cell.angle_gamma   90.00
#
_symmetry.space_group_name_H-M   'P 1'
#
loop_
_entity.id
_entity.type
_entity.pdbx_description
1 polymer ?
#
loop_
_entity_poly.entity_id
_entity_poly.type
_entity_poly.pdbx_seq_one_letter_code
_entity_poly.pdbx_strand_id
1 'polypeptide(L)'
;MIYTDYAGPSCPTPPKGGYYEQNRFTDGDGGWYSLGGGGYVGHGCNGVFASVPMSGDPAKDANSRVMWWWEPGTSAKSCQLSVYVPKGPNDRDVAGHPTTYHVLTDPFDRTTKYDSFTINQAGHRAQWVNAGSFAVKQGKIGIKLLDRGDDWSAGWNLAHHAAAQMKVTCRT
;
A
#
# COMPACT_ATOMS: atom_id res chain seq x y z
N MET A 1 -14.01 -20.27 8.98
CA MET A 1 -14.53 -19.09 8.25
C MET A 1 -13.46 -18.60 7.29
N ILE A 2 -13.83 -18.16 6.09
CA ILE A 2 -12.92 -17.48 5.16
C ILE A 2 -13.50 -16.11 4.84
N TYR A 3 -12.73 -15.06 5.09
CA TYR A 3 -13.02 -13.68 4.69
C TYR A 3 -12.04 -13.28 3.60
N THR A 4 -12.52 -12.75 2.47
CA THR A 4 -11.66 -12.24 1.39
C THR A 4 -12.20 -10.91 0.92
N ASP A 5 -11.32 -9.93 0.82
CA ASP A 5 -11.72 -8.58 0.45
C ASP A 5 -10.57 -7.81 -0.19
N TYR A 6 -10.90 -6.72 -0.86
CA TYR A 6 -9.99 -5.86 -1.61
C TYR A 6 -10.14 -4.42 -1.13
N ALA A 7 -9.03 -3.71 -0.96
CA ALA A 7 -9.04 -2.29 -0.66
C ALA A 7 -7.98 -1.56 -1.48
N GLY A 8 -8.23 -0.31 -1.78
CA GLY A 8 -7.30 0.54 -2.52
C GLY A 8 -8.02 1.63 -3.29
N PRO A 9 -7.28 2.46 -4.03
CA PRO A 9 -7.88 3.45 -4.90
C PRO A 9 -8.88 2.76 -5.84
N SER A 10 -10.04 3.38 -6.05
CA SER A 10 -11.10 2.93 -6.95
C SER A 10 -11.73 1.56 -6.68
N CYS A 11 -11.42 0.89 -5.57
CA CYS A 11 -12.15 -0.30 -5.14
C CYS A 11 -13.42 0.08 -4.38
N PRO A 12 -14.43 -0.80 -4.33
CA PRO A 12 -15.50 -0.71 -3.35
C PRO A 12 -14.91 -0.67 -1.93
N THR A 13 -15.50 0.12 -1.04
CA THR A 13 -15.08 0.17 0.36
C THR A 13 -15.52 -1.11 1.09
N PRO A 14 -14.58 -1.88 1.68
CA PRO A 14 -14.93 -3.02 2.52
C PRO A 14 -15.83 -2.61 3.70
N PRO A 15 -16.76 -3.47 4.17
CA PRO A 15 -17.50 -3.23 5.41
C PRO A 15 -16.53 -2.99 6.58
N LYS A 16 -16.59 -1.79 7.18
CA LYS A 16 -15.70 -1.32 8.26
C LYS A 16 -14.20 -1.34 7.92
N GLY A 17 -13.84 -1.52 6.64
CA GLY A 17 -12.50 -1.36 6.12
C GLY A 17 -12.38 -0.09 5.28
N GLY A 18 -11.26 0.07 4.59
CA GLY A 18 -11.09 1.21 3.69
C GLY A 18 -9.68 1.46 3.19
N TYR A 19 -9.56 2.61 2.55
CA TYR A 19 -8.36 3.17 1.97
C TYR A 19 -8.27 4.66 2.30
N TYR A 20 -7.09 5.18 2.62
CA TYR A 20 -6.89 6.59 2.93
C TYR A 20 -5.48 7.09 2.59
N GLU A 21 -5.40 8.28 2.00
CA GLU A 21 -4.14 8.97 1.69
C GLU A 21 -3.95 10.11 2.70
N GLN A 22 -2.90 10.02 3.52
CA GLN A 22 -2.56 11.03 4.53
C GLN A 22 -1.46 11.95 4.02
N ASN A 23 -1.65 13.25 4.25
CA ASN A 23 -0.70 14.31 3.88
C ASN A 23 -0.39 14.33 2.37
N ARG A 24 -1.39 14.01 1.54
CA ARG A 24 -1.32 14.16 0.09
C ARG A 24 -1.13 15.63 -0.28
N PHE A 25 -0.15 15.91 -1.12
CA PHE A 25 0.12 17.24 -1.68
C PHE A 25 0.50 17.13 -3.16
N THR A 26 0.33 18.21 -3.91
CA THR A 26 0.72 18.29 -5.33
C THR A 26 1.90 19.23 -5.48
N ASP A 27 2.94 18.83 -6.22
CA ASP A 27 4.12 19.64 -6.51
C ASP A 27 4.78 19.16 -7.81
N GLY A 28 4.16 19.50 -8.95
CA GLY A 28 4.62 19.02 -10.25
C GLY A 28 4.85 17.51 -10.26
N ASP A 29 6.07 17.10 -10.63
CA ASP A 29 6.52 15.71 -10.63
C ASP A 29 7.11 15.23 -9.29
N GLY A 30 7.28 16.11 -8.30
CA GLY A 30 7.82 15.80 -6.97
C GLY A 30 6.75 15.60 -5.88
N GLY A 31 5.48 15.89 -6.19
CA GLY A 31 4.34 15.62 -5.32
C GLY A 31 3.55 14.40 -5.74
N TRP A 32 2.45 14.15 -5.03
CA TRP A 32 1.56 13.05 -5.34
C TRP A 32 0.82 13.27 -6.66
N TYR A 33 0.59 12.20 -7.41
CA TYR A 33 -0.33 12.18 -8.53
C TYR A 33 -1.04 10.84 -8.64
N SER A 34 -2.21 10.85 -9.27
CA SER A 34 -3.01 9.65 -9.50
C SER A 34 -2.96 9.29 -10.97
N LEU A 35 -2.77 8.01 -11.26
CA LEU A 35 -2.78 7.49 -12.62
C LEU A 35 -4.07 6.73 -12.88
N GLY A 36 -4.69 6.99 -14.04
CA GLY A 36 -6.00 6.46 -14.42
C GLY A 36 -6.03 4.96 -14.73
N GLY A 37 -4.89 4.28 -14.74
CA GLY A 37 -4.78 2.87 -15.09
C GLY A 37 -3.40 2.30 -14.75
N GLY A 38 -3.25 0.97 -14.89
CA GLY A 38 -2.02 0.24 -14.53
C GLY A 38 -2.11 -0.49 -13.20
N GLY A 39 -3.08 -0.15 -12.36
CA GLY A 39 -3.50 -0.90 -11.17
C GLY A 39 -4.32 -2.15 -11.50
N TYR A 40 -4.80 -2.83 -10.46
CA TYR A 40 -5.61 -4.03 -10.59
C TYR A 40 -7.05 -3.68 -11.00
N VAL A 41 -7.55 -4.42 -12.01
CA VAL A 41 -8.94 -4.35 -12.46
C VAL A 41 -9.63 -5.67 -12.10
N GLY A 42 -10.74 -5.57 -11.37
CA GLY A 42 -11.50 -6.73 -10.90
C GLY A 42 -12.11 -6.50 -9.52
N HIS A 43 -13.12 -7.29 -9.16
CA HIS A 43 -13.86 -7.16 -7.90
C HIS A 43 -14.35 -5.74 -7.59
N GLY A 44 -14.68 -4.97 -8.64
CA GLY A 44 -15.13 -3.58 -8.56
C GLY A 44 -14.02 -2.53 -8.58
N CYS A 45 -12.74 -2.92 -8.49
CA CYS A 45 -11.61 -2.00 -8.67
C CYS A 45 -11.42 -1.66 -10.16
N ASN A 46 -11.10 -0.40 -10.48
CA ASN A 46 -10.96 0.06 -11.87
C ASN A 46 -9.52 0.33 -12.33
N GLY A 47 -8.52 0.03 -11.48
CA GLY A 47 -7.11 0.10 -11.84
C GLY A 47 -6.44 1.46 -11.65
N VAL A 48 -7.12 2.44 -11.04
CA VAL A 48 -6.45 3.68 -10.59
C VAL A 48 -5.44 3.36 -9.50
N PHE A 49 -4.32 4.07 -9.48
CA PHE A 49 -3.36 4.03 -8.36
C PHE A 49 -2.78 5.41 -8.06
N ALA A 50 -2.24 5.59 -6.86
CA ALA A 50 -1.52 6.79 -6.47
C ALA A 50 -0.01 6.56 -6.56
N SER A 51 0.67 7.50 -7.21
CA SER A 51 2.12 7.67 -7.16
C SER A 51 2.44 8.58 -5.98
N VAL A 52 3.27 8.09 -5.07
CA VAL A 52 3.55 8.66 -3.75
C VAL A 52 5.02 9.10 -3.70
N PRO A 53 5.31 10.38 -3.47
CA PRO A 53 6.69 10.85 -3.43
C PRO A 53 7.45 10.17 -2.31
N MET A 54 8.73 9.90 -2.54
CA MET A 54 9.60 9.38 -1.48
C MET A 54 10.15 10.54 -0.63
N SER A 55 10.68 10.21 0.54
CA SER A 55 11.26 11.18 1.47
C SER A 55 12.61 11.75 1.00
N GLY A 56 13.25 11.11 0.02
CA GLY A 56 14.62 11.38 -0.40
C GLY A 56 15.69 10.90 0.60
N ASP A 57 15.29 10.23 1.69
CA ASP A 57 16.19 9.62 2.66
C ASP A 57 15.79 8.13 2.85
N PRO A 58 16.63 7.17 2.42
CA PRO A 58 16.33 5.76 2.54
C PRO A 58 16.26 5.26 4.00
N ALA A 59 16.70 6.06 4.97
CA ALA A 59 16.66 5.75 6.40
C ALA A 59 15.58 6.51 7.17
N LYS A 60 14.93 7.52 6.57
CA LYS A 60 13.95 8.37 7.27
C LYS A 60 12.67 8.51 6.48
N ASP A 61 11.57 8.40 7.19
CA ASP A 61 10.28 8.77 6.64
C ASP A 61 10.09 10.29 6.73
N ALA A 62 9.33 10.85 5.80
CA ALA A 62 8.66 12.12 6.00
C ALA A 62 7.21 11.85 6.45
N ASN A 63 6.25 12.61 5.96
CA ASN A 63 4.88 12.63 6.46
C ASN A 63 3.84 11.99 5.53
N SER A 64 4.22 11.64 4.29
CA SER A 64 3.30 11.02 3.32
C SER A 64 3.00 9.58 3.73
N ARG A 65 1.73 9.22 3.83
CA ARG A 65 1.29 7.86 4.20
C ARG A 65 0.10 7.41 3.37
N VAL A 66 0.01 6.11 3.15
CA VAL A 66 -1.20 5.48 2.60
C VAL A 66 -1.61 4.34 3.49
N MET A 67 -2.91 4.25 3.79
CA MET A 67 -3.46 3.26 4.69
C MET A 67 -4.52 2.41 4.01
N TRP A 68 -4.50 1.11 4.33
CA TRP A 68 -5.53 0.14 4.00
C TRP A 68 -5.94 -0.58 5.28
N TRP A 69 -7.21 -0.91 5.45
CA TRP A 69 -7.62 -1.73 6.59
C TRP A 69 -8.86 -2.56 6.31
N TRP A 70 -8.99 -3.62 7.10
CA TRP A 70 -10.09 -4.57 7.07
C TRP A 70 -10.46 -4.99 8.50
N GLU A 71 -11.73 -5.31 8.70
CA GLU A 71 -12.25 -5.84 9.95
C GLU A 71 -12.92 -7.21 9.72
N PRO A 72 -12.13 -8.29 9.50
CA PRO A 72 -12.67 -9.64 9.27
C PRO A 72 -13.41 -10.24 10.49
N GLY A 73 -13.35 -9.56 11.65
CA GLY A 73 -14.01 -9.99 12.88
C GLY A 73 -13.14 -10.88 13.76
N THR A 74 -13.57 -11.08 15.01
CA THR A 74 -12.78 -11.73 16.08
C THR A 74 -12.55 -13.23 15.88
N SER A 75 -13.31 -13.87 14.98
CA SER A 75 -13.10 -15.29 14.66
C SER A 75 -11.94 -15.52 13.68
N ALA A 76 -11.51 -14.50 12.93
CA ALA A 76 -10.33 -14.61 12.07
C ALA A 76 -9.06 -14.55 12.92
N LYS A 77 -8.11 -15.46 12.66
CA LYS A 77 -6.82 -15.53 13.37
C LYS A 77 -5.66 -14.99 12.55
N SER A 78 -5.68 -15.18 11.23
CA SER A 78 -4.62 -14.71 10.35
C SER A 78 -5.14 -14.35 8.96
N CYS A 79 -4.54 -13.35 8.34
CA CYS A 79 -4.79 -12.95 6.95
C CYS A 79 -3.52 -13.09 6.11
N GLN A 80 -3.64 -13.78 4.98
CA GLN A 80 -2.68 -13.67 3.89
C GLN A 80 -2.89 -12.33 3.20
N LEU A 81 -1.85 -11.52 3.09
CA LEU A 81 -1.86 -10.21 2.43
C LEU A 81 -1.20 -10.32 1.06
N SER A 82 -1.83 -9.75 0.04
CA SER A 82 -1.22 -9.55 -1.28
C SER A 82 -1.34 -8.10 -1.68
N VAL A 83 -0.27 -7.56 -2.28
CA VAL A 83 -0.19 -6.18 -2.77
C VAL A 83 -0.07 -6.23 -4.28
N TYR A 84 -0.94 -5.53 -4.99
CA TYR A 84 -0.77 -5.34 -6.41
C TYR A 84 0.21 -4.20 -6.64
N VAL A 85 1.31 -4.48 -7.34
CA VAL A 85 2.27 -3.47 -7.77
C VAL A 85 1.87 -3.02 -9.17
N PRO A 86 1.43 -1.76 -9.36
CA PRO A 86 0.92 -1.30 -10.65
C PRO A 86 2.05 -1.12 -11.68
N LYS A 87 1.67 -0.77 -12.91
CA LYS A 87 2.61 -0.31 -13.93
C LYS A 87 2.13 1.01 -14.52
N GLY A 88 2.84 2.09 -14.22
CA GLY A 88 2.62 3.41 -14.84
C GLY A 88 3.23 3.51 -16.25
N PRO A 89 2.95 4.62 -16.96
CA PRO A 89 3.61 4.97 -18.21
C PRO A 89 5.12 5.22 -18.04
N ASN A 90 5.58 5.62 -16.84
CA ASN A 90 6.99 5.84 -16.54
C ASN A 90 7.45 4.93 -15.39
N ASP A 91 8.71 4.50 -15.42
CA ASP A 91 9.28 3.67 -14.35
C ASP A 91 9.29 4.38 -12.99
N ARG A 92 9.43 5.72 -12.99
CA ARG A 92 9.43 6.55 -11.77
C ARG A 92 8.11 6.46 -11.00
N ASP A 93 6.99 6.19 -11.69
CA ASP A 93 5.65 6.15 -11.08
C ASP A 93 5.50 4.98 -10.09
N VAL A 94 6.36 3.96 -10.22
CA VAL A 94 6.34 2.72 -9.45
C VAL A 94 7.78 2.24 -9.22
N ALA A 95 8.56 3.03 -8.49
CA ALA A 95 10.00 2.84 -8.36
C ALA A 95 10.45 2.34 -6.99
N GLY A 96 9.59 2.30 -5.95
CA GLY A 96 9.97 1.90 -4.59
C GLY A 96 10.88 0.65 -4.47
N HIS A 97 12.06 0.81 -3.85
CA HIS A 97 13.11 -0.23 -3.81
C HIS A 97 13.95 -0.25 -2.51
N PRO A 98 13.38 -0.59 -1.34
CA PRO A 98 12.04 -1.09 -1.16
C PRO A 98 11.03 -0.01 -0.79
N THR A 99 9.76 -0.28 -1.05
CA THR A 99 8.65 0.36 -0.33
C THR A 99 8.45 -0.33 1.02
N THR A 100 8.41 0.46 2.10
CA THR A 100 8.24 -0.05 3.47
C THR A 100 6.78 0.04 3.90
N TYR A 101 6.27 -1.05 4.48
CA TYR A 101 4.93 -1.15 5.03
C TYR A 101 4.97 -1.55 6.50
N HIS A 102 4.12 -0.92 7.31
CA HIS A 102 3.82 -1.35 8.66
C HIS A 102 2.50 -2.13 8.71
N VAL A 103 2.44 -3.12 9.58
CA VAL A 103 1.21 -3.86 9.91
C VAL A 103 0.78 -3.47 11.33
N LEU A 104 -0.47 -3.04 11.45
CA LEU A 104 -1.03 -2.40 12.64
C LEU A 104 -2.44 -2.95 12.95
N THR A 105 -2.92 -2.82 14.18
CA THR A 105 -4.36 -3.00 14.46
C THR A 105 -5.17 -1.78 14.04
N ASP A 106 -4.57 -0.59 14.16
CA ASP A 106 -5.12 0.67 13.71
C ASP A 106 -4.09 1.38 12.83
N PRO A 107 -4.33 1.52 11.50
CA PRO A 107 -3.37 2.18 10.64
C PRO A 107 -3.28 3.69 10.88
N PHE A 108 -4.11 4.30 11.74
CA PHE A 108 -4.00 5.71 12.11
C PHE A 108 -3.12 5.91 13.35
N ASP A 109 -2.97 4.90 14.21
CA ASP A 109 -2.12 4.95 15.41
C ASP A 109 -0.83 4.13 15.23
N ARG A 110 0.30 4.84 15.12
CA ARG A 110 1.62 4.21 14.94
C ARG A 110 2.04 3.30 16.09
N THR A 111 1.53 3.51 17.30
CA THR A 111 1.89 2.72 18.49
C THR A 111 1.32 1.31 18.44
N THR A 112 0.31 1.08 17.58
CA THR A 112 -0.32 -0.22 17.40
C THR A 112 0.38 -1.12 16.38
N LYS A 113 1.52 -0.69 15.84
CA LYS A 113 2.36 -1.49 14.97
C LYS A 113 2.77 -2.78 15.69
N TYR A 114 2.64 -3.90 15.00
CA TYR A 114 3.14 -5.18 15.49
C TYR A 114 3.98 -5.95 14.48
N ASP A 115 4.02 -5.53 13.21
CA ASP A 115 4.86 -6.15 12.18
C ASP A 115 5.22 -5.13 11.08
N SER A 116 6.07 -5.55 10.13
CA SER A 116 6.42 -4.78 8.93
C SER A 116 6.93 -5.69 7.83
N PHE A 117 6.76 -5.24 6.58
CA PHE A 117 7.32 -5.90 5.41
C PHE A 117 7.78 -4.86 4.38
N THR A 118 8.52 -5.33 3.39
CA THR A 118 9.01 -4.51 2.27
C THR A 118 8.67 -5.15 0.94
N ILE A 119 8.48 -4.32 -0.10
CA ILE A 119 8.29 -4.78 -1.48
C ILE A 119 9.25 -4.00 -2.39
N ASN A 120 9.98 -4.71 -3.26
CA ASN A 120 10.67 -4.11 -4.38
C ASN A 120 9.68 -3.87 -5.53
N GLN A 121 9.04 -2.71 -5.55
CA GLN A 121 8.02 -2.38 -6.55
C GLN A 121 8.60 -2.28 -7.96
N ALA A 122 9.80 -1.71 -8.10
CA ALA A 122 10.47 -1.61 -9.40
C ALA A 122 10.63 -2.99 -10.08
N GLY A 123 10.90 -4.03 -9.28
CA GLY A 123 11.05 -5.42 -9.76
C GLY A 123 9.75 -6.20 -9.99
N HIS A 124 8.59 -5.68 -9.56
CA HIS A 124 7.32 -6.44 -9.52
C HIS A 124 6.15 -5.76 -10.22
N ARG A 125 6.39 -4.75 -11.06
CA ARG A 125 5.32 -4.02 -11.77
C ARG A 125 4.37 -4.94 -12.54
N ALA A 126 3.08 -4.62 -12.47
CA ALA A 126 1.95 -5.39 -13.01
C ALA A 126 1.80 -6.80 -12.40
N GLN A 127 2.14 -6.99 -11.12
CA GLN A 127 2.05 -8.29 -10.44
C GLN A 127 1.37 -8.18 -9.08
N TRP A 128 0.69 -9.25 -8.69
CA TRP A 128 0.33 -9.50 -7.29
C TRP A 128 1.54 -10.08 -6.56
N VAL A 129 2.03 -9.36 -5.54
CA VAL A 129 3.10 -9.80 -4.66
C VAL A 129 2.48 -10.31 -3.36
N ASN A 130 2.82 -11.53 -2.96
CA ASN A 130 2.45 -12.07 -1.65
C ASN A 130 3.34 -11.43 -0.58
N ALA A 131 2.75 -10.64 0.31
CA ALA A 131 3.46 -9.94 1.39
C ALA A 131 3.63 -10.82 2.66
N GLY A 132 3.00 -12.00 2.69
CA GLY A 132 3.02 -12.92 3.81
C GLY A 132 1.67 -13.06 4.51
N SER A 133 1.69 -13.73 5.65
CA SER A 133 0.52 -13.95 6.51
C SER A 133 0.73 -13.27 7.85
N PHE A 134 -0.24 -12.46 8.26
CA PHE A 134 -0.17 -11.66 9.49
C PHE A 134 -1.30 -12.05 10.44
N ALA A 135 -1.07 -11.92 11.75
CA ALA A 135 -2.09 -12.22 12.75
C ALA A 135 -3.19 -11.15 12.75
N VAL A 136 -4.46 -11.57 12.80
CA VAL A 136 -5.56 -10.65 13.08
C VAL A 136 -5.56 -10.34 14.56
N LYS A 137 -5.58 -9.06 14.91
CA LYS A 137 -5.58 -8.61 16.31
C LYS A 137 -6.82 -7.75 16.54
N GLN A 138 -7.57 -8.05 17.60
CA GLN A 138 -8.84 -7.37 17.93
C GLN A 138 -9.87 -7.41 16.77
N GLY A 139 -9.82 -8.45 15.91
CA GLY A 139 -10.67 -8.57 14.74
C GLY A 139 -10.32 -7.63 13.57
N LYS A 140 -9.15 -6.99 13.62
CA LYS A 140 -8.70 -5.99 12.63
C LYS A 140 -7.32 -6.34 12.05
N ILE A 141 -7.07 -5.79 10.87
CA ILE A 141 -5.76 -5.72 10.25
C ILE A 141 -5.66 -4.43 9.43
N GLY A 142 -4.62 -3.63 9.69
CA GLY A 142 -4.32 -2.38 9.01
C GLY A 142 -2.91 -2.38 8.44
N ILE A 143 -2.74 -1.79 7.27
CA ILE A 143 -1.47 -1.66 6.56
C ILE A 143 -1.21 -0.18 6.33
N LYS A 144 0.02 0.26 6.58
CA LYS A 144 0.46 1.63 6.35
C LYS A 144 1.73 1.62 5.50
N LEU A 145 1.65 2.19 4.30
CA LEU A 145 2.82 2.53 3.48
C LEU A 145 3.51 3.76 4.08
N LEU A 146 4.84 3.70 4.13
CA LEU A 146 5.71 4.83 4.48
C LEU A 146 6.37 5.38 3.22
N ASP A 147 6.69 6.67 3.23
CA ASP A 147 7.36 7.38 2.13
C ASP A 147 8.89 7.24 2.13
N ARG A 148 9.47 6.55 3.10
CA ARG A 148 10.92 6.30 3.16
C ARG A 148 11.46 5.74 1.84
N GLY A 149 12.44 6.39 1.25
CA GLY A 149 13.04 5.97 -0.01
C GLY A 149 13.94 7.03 -0.62
N ASP A 150 14.63 6.67 -1.70
CA ASP A 150 15.55 7.51 -2.46
C ASP A 150 14.88 7.94 -3.77
N ASP A 151 14.89 9.25 -4.04
CA ASP A 151 14.32 9.87 -5.23
C ASP A 151 15.28 10.83 -5.95
N TRP A 152 16.58 10.81 -5.64
CA TRP A 152 17.54 11.77 -6.19
C TRP A 152 18.84 11.13 -6.66
N SER A 153 19.18 9.93 -6.19
CA SER A 153 20.35 9.22 -6.71
C SER A 153 20.23 8.96 -8.20
N ALA A 154 21.37 8.80 -8.87
CA ALA A 154 21.41 8.50 -10.29
C ALA A 154 20.56 7.25 -10.63
N GLY A 155 19.59 7.41 -11.54
CA GLY A 155 18.62 6.37 -11.91
C GLY A 155 17.31 6.41 -11.12
N TRP A 156 17.22 7.22 -10.06
CA TRP A 156 16.06 7.31 -9.16
C TRP A 156 15.47 8.71 -9.06
N ASN A 157 15.89 9.64 -9.93
CA ASN A 157 15.36 11.00 -9.95
C ASN A 157 13.82 11.00 -10.01
N LEU A 158 13.20 11.62 -9.01
CA LEU A 158 11.75 11.71 -8.83
C LEU A 158 11.07 10.33 -8.76
N ALA A 159 11.77 9.32 -8.23
CA ALA A 159 11.19 8.01 -7.96
C ALA A 159 10.04 8.14 -6.96
N HIS A 160 8.98 7.39 -7.20
CA HIS A 160 7.80 7.33 -6.34
C HIS A 160 7.55 5.90 -5.87
N HIS A 161 6.97 5.75 -4.69
CA HIS A 161 6.27 4.52 -4.33
C HIS A 161 4.91 4.51 -5.02
N ALA A 162 4.36 3.33 -5.25
CA ALA A 162 3.00 3.18 -5.72
C ALA A 162 2.09 2.65 -4.61
N ALA A 163 0.92 3.26 -4.50
CA ALA A 163 -0.17 2.80 -3.66
C ALA A 163 -1.35 2.40 -4.56
N ALA A 164 -1.61 1.09 -4.63
CA ALA A 164 -2.66 0.51 -5.45
C ALA A 164 -3.53 -0.43 -4.61
N GLN A 165 -4.05 -1.47 -5.23
CA GLN A 165 -4.97 -2.42 -4.62
C GLN A 165 -4.22 -3.44 -3.76
N MET A 166 -4.81 -3.75 -2.62
CA MET A 166 -4.40 -4.84 -1.74
C MET A 166 -5.55 -5.81 -1.57
N LYS A 167 -5.19 -7.08 -1.35
CA LYS A 167 -6.12 -8.17 -1.08
C LYS A 167 -5.75 -8.81 0.24
N VAL A 168 -6.76 -9.12 1.05
CA VAL A 168 -6.60 -10.02 2.20
C VAL A 168 -7.42 -11.29 2.02
N THR A 169 -6.90 -12.39 2.53
CA THR A 169 -7.64 -13.64 2.71
C THR A 169 -7.43 -14.16 4.12
N CYS A 170 -8.43 -13.99 4.97
CA CYS A 170 -8.38 -14.27 6.39
C CYS A 170 -9.05 -15.60 6.74
N ARG A 171 -8.44 -16.33 7.67
CA ARG A 171 -8.87 -17.66 8.12
C ARG A 171 -8.83 -17.75 9.63
N THR A 172 -9.63 -18.68 10.15
CA THR A 172 -9.71 -19.09 11.56
C THR A 172 -8.51 -19.94 11.96
#